data_AF-A0A395H4Y5-F1
#
_entry.id   AF-A0A395H4Y5-F1
#
_cell.length_a   1.000
_cell.length_b   1.000
_cell.length_c   1.000
_cell.angle_alpha   90.00
_cell.angle_beta   90.00
_cell.angle_gamma   90.00
#
_symmetry.space_group_name_H-M   'P 1'
#
loop_
_entity.id
_entity.type
_entity.pdbx_description
1 polymer ?
#
loop_
_entity_poly.entity_id
_entity_poly.type
_entity_poly.pdbx_seq_one_letter_code
_entity_poly.pdbx_strand_id
1 'polypeptide(L)'
;MTGVAPTGEPLHGQESTESFLKDHNRRDPSNLGPVVGFGKPVCDTETQRKLGLEENSKQPGFHDVVAKEVCKVLNKSHFSREPASSCYLHRLPLNVRVRIYGFLFPHDRTVLEIEKFSQKETTNLAILSTSHQIYHEASIALYHSLAYRRVVLKEYGASTAYLLRRFPRELRCCRWKWLGSVCCNYLLDKQRPFGTIVLSLGDRNHELAVQRRWSFSVFITTLRMDKPLRVHDLTIVATDNWKMPGFAETHLIQDLFSGAFEILGRLIFKGFTKMERKRLVRLIFAKRDPRVQVMRRSDEVEVQVL
;
A
#
# COMPACT_ATOMS: atom_id res chain seq x y z
N MET A 1 42.28 32.29 -43.72
CA MET A 1 42.88 32.33 -42.36
C MET A 1 41.95 33.14 -41.46
N THR A 2 42.03 32.92 -40.14
CA THR A 2 41.13 33.39 -39.04
C THR A 2 39.77 32.68 -39.04
N GLY A 3 39.49 31.65 -38.24
CA GLY A 3 40.06 31.25 -36.95
C GLY A 3 39.37 31.98 -35.80
N VAL A 4 38.09 31.68 -35.53
CA VAL A 4 37.36 32.18 -34.35
C VAL A 4 36.80 30.98 -33.60
N ALA A 5 37.40 30.71 -32.45
CA ALA A 5 36.92 29.75 -31.46
C ALA A 5 35.65 30.28 -30.77
N PRO A 6 34.65 29.45 -30.44
CA PRO A 6 33.60 29.85 -29.53
C PRO A 6 34.14 29.82 -28.10
N THR A 7 34.11 30.98 -27.47
CA THR A 7 34.27 31.23 -26.03
C THR A 7 33.46 30.23 -25.21
N GLY A 8 34.15 29.53 -24.31
CA GLY A 8 33.51 28.67 -23.32
C GLY A 8 32.69 29.49 -22.34
N GLU A 9 31.39 29.24 -22.32
CA GLU A 9 30.51 29.61 -21.20
C GLU A 9 30.61 28.54 -20.10
N PRO A 10 30.74 28.93 -18.82
CA PRO A 10 30.64 27.99 -17.72
C PRO A 10 29.16 27.66 -17.46
N LEU A 11 28.68 26.53 -17.99
CA LEU A 11 27.42 25.92 -17.56
C LEU A 11 27.61 25.25 -16.19
N HIS A 12 27.69 26.08 -15.14
CA HIS A 12 27.35 25.66 -13.79
C HIS A 12 25.98 26.22 -13.43
N GLY A 13 24.94 25.51 -13.88
CA GLY A 13 23.58 25.64 -13.36
C GLY A 13 23.54 25.14 -11.93
N GLN A 14 23.72 26.06 -11.00
CA GLN A 14 23.80 25.88 -9.56
C GLN A 14 22.40 25.72 -8.92
N GLU A 15 21.51 24.92 -9.52
CA GLU A 15 20.11 24.74 -9.04
C GLU A 15 19.87 23.38 -8.34
N SER A 16 20.91 22.61 -8.03
CA SER A 16 20.76 21.20 -7.65
C SER A 16 20.84 20.88 -6.14
N THR A 17 20.52 21.82 -5.24
CA THR A 17 20.50 21.53 -3.77
C THR A 17 19.40 22.26 -3.00
N GLU A 18 18.73 23.23 -3.62
CA GLU A 18 17.84 24.14 -2.89
C GLU A 18 16.45 23.58 -2.58
N SER A 19 15.95 22.58 -3.33
CA SER A 19 14.63 21.99 -3.06
C SER A 19 14.60 21.22 -1.72
N PHE A 20 15.73 20.66 -1.28
CA PHE A 20 15.87 20.08 0.06
C PHE A 20 16.03 21.12 1.18
N LEU A 21 16.33 22.38 0.81
CA LEU A 21 16.73 23.46 1.71
C LEU A 21 15.60 24.45 2.04
N LYS A 22 14.45 24.40 1.36
CA LYS A 22 13.29 25.25 1.69
C LYS A 22 12.55 24.75 2.94
N ASP A 23 12.31 25.67 3.88
CA ASP A 23 11.39 25.46 5.00
C ASP A 23 9.97 25.58 4.48
N HIS A 24 9.26 24.46 4.53
CA HIS A 24 7.87 24.39 4.12
C HIS A 24 6.98 24.31 5.35
N ASN A 25 5.86 25.01 5.31
CA ASN A 25 4.79 24.85 6.28
C ASN A 25 4.34 23.37 6.27
N ARG A 26 4.14 22.76 7.44
CA ARG A 26 3.70 21.35 7.55
C ARG A 26 2.37 21.08 6.81
N ARG A 27 1.62 22.14 6.58
CA ARG A 27 0.29 22.16 5.94
C ARG A 27 0.32 22.42 4.43
N ASP A 28 1.49 22.70 3.86
CA ASP A 28 1.61 22.90 2.43
C ASP A 28 1.60 21.54 1.70
N PRO A 29 0.63 21.27 0.81
CA PRO A 29 0.58 20.02 0.04
C PRO A 29 1.81 19.82 -0.86
N SER A 30 2.56 20.88 -1.16
CA SER A 30 3.85 20.85 -1.86
C SER A 30 5.04 20.47 -0.96
N ASN A 31 4.84 20.32 0.36
CA ASN A 31 5.87 19.93 1.32
C ASN A 31 6.20 18.44 1.21
N LEU A 32 7.04 18.15 0.22
CA LEU A 32 7.55 16.83 -0.09
C LEU A 32 8.70 16.52 0.86
N GLY A 33 8.56 15.47 1.67
CA GLY A 33 9.66 14.96 2.49
C GLY A 33 10.48 13.90 1.76
N PRO A 34 11.47 13.29 2.43
CA PRO A 34 12.37 12.33 1.80
C PRO A 34 11.62 11.12 1.24
N VAL A 35 12.08 10.65 0.09
CA VAL A 35 11.64 9.40 -0.53
C VAL A 35 12.77 8.39 -0.43
N VAL A 36 12.47 7.24 0.15
CA VAL A 36 13.39 6.12 0.27
C VAL A 36 12.89 5.01 -0.62
N GLY A 37 13.67 4.67 -1.63
CA GLY A 37 13.44 3.51 -2.48
C GLY A 37 13.90 2.23 -1.77
N PHE A 38 13.09 1.20 -1.91
CA PHE A 38 13.39 -0.19 -1.64
C PHE A 38 13.36 -0.89 -2.97
N GLY A 39 14.33 -1.75 -3.22
CA GLY A 39 14.15 -2.72 -4.29
C GLY A 39 15.01 -3.94 -4.09
N LYS A 40 14.72 -4.94 -4.93
CA LYS A 40 15.51 -6.16 -4.95
C LYS A 40 16.87 -5.84 -5.58
N PRO A 41 17.99 -6.16 -4.90
CA PRO A 41 19.27 -6.10 -5.56
C PRO A 41 19.28 -7.13 -6.69
N VAL A 42 19.39 -6.69 -7.94
CA VAL A 42 19.72 -7.57 -9.05
C VAL A 42 21.23 -7.82 -8.96
N CYS A 43 21.59 -9.01 -8.48
CA CYS A 43 22.96 -9.48 -8.51
C CYS A 43 23.18 -10.28 -9.78
N ASP A 44 24.24 -9.95 -10.52
CA ASP A 44 24.74 -10.79 -11.60
C ASP A 44 25.21 -12.14 -11.02
N THR A 45 24.70 -13.25 -11.57
CA THR A 45 25.00 -14.62 -11.10
C THR A 45 26.46 -15.00 -11.30
N GLU A 46 27.20 -14.31 -12.18
CA GLU A 46 28.61 -14.63 -12.48
C GLU A 46 29.62 -13.71 -11.76
N THR A 47 29.25 -12.48 -11.40
CA THR A 47 30.22 -11.48 -10.88
C THR A 47 29.89 -10.89 -9.51
N GLN A 48 28.72 -11.19 -8.92
CA GLN A 48 28.19 -10.57 -7.69
C GLN A 48 28.17 -9.02 -7.71
N ARG A 49 28.28 -8.38 -8.89
CA ARG A 49 28.13 -6.92 -9.02
C ARG A 49 26.65 -6.53 -9.02
N LYS A 50 26.32 -5.47 -8.26
CA LYS A 50 24.99 -4.85 -8.22
C LYS A 50 24.75 -4.10 -9.54
N LEU A 51 23.79 -4.55 -10.35
CA LEU A 51 23.47 -3.96 -11.66
C LEU A 51 22.35 -2.91 -11.63
N GLY A 52 21.49 -2.92 -10.61
CA GLY A 52 20.39 -1.96 -10.50
C GLY A 52 19.26 -2.44 -9.60
N LEU A 53 18.19 -1.64 -9.53
CA LEU A 53 16.92 -1.94 -8.87
C LEU A 53 15.88 -2.34 -9.94
N GLU A 54 15.13 -3.41 -9.70
CA GLU A 54 14.00 -3.81 -10.54
C GLU A 54 12.87 -2.78 -10.37
N GLU A 55 12.64 -1.92 -11.37
CA GLU A 55 11.45 -1.07 -11.45
C GLU A 55 10.24 -1.93 -11.80
N ASN A 56 9.35 -2.15 -10.83
CA ASN A 56 8.11 -2.93 -11.00
C ASN A 56 7.02 -2.15 -11.79
N SER A 57 7.36 -1.63 -12.96
CA SER A 57 6.46 -0.81 -13.79
C SER A 57 5.32 -1.59 -14.47
N LYS A 58 5.22 -2.91 -14.30
CA LYS A 58 4.17 -3.74 -14.92
C LYS A 58 3.42 -4.57 -13.89
N GLN A 59 2.63 -3.89 -13.05
CA GLN A 59 1.60 -4.58 -12.27
C GLN A 59 0.59 -5.20 -13.25
N PRO A 60 0.25 -6.49 -13.13
CA PRO A 60 -0.72 -7.13 -14.03
C PRO A 60 -2.10 -6.46 -13.96
N GLY A 61 -2.92 -6.61 -14.99
CA GLY A 61 -4.28 -6.05 -14.99
C GLY A 61 -5.13 -6.60 -13.83
N PHE A 62 -5.88 -5.72 -13.15
CA PHE A 62 -6.75 -6.11 -12.03
C PHE A 62 -7.70 -7.26 -12.40
N HIS A 63 -8.39 -7.13 -13.54
CA HIS A 63 -9.37 -8.12 -13.99
C HIS A 63 -8.74 -9.49 -14.25
N ASP A 64 -7.54 -9.54 -14.84
CA ASP A 64 -6.84 -10.79 -15.14
C ASP A 64 -6.39 -11.50 -13.86
N VAL A 65 -5.90 -10.73 -12.88
CA VAL A 65 -5.52 -11.26 -11.57
C VAL A 65 -6.74 -11.83 -10.86
N VAL A 66 -7.82 -11.06 -10.75
CA VAL A 66 -9.02 -11.49 -10.02
C VAL A 66 -9.66 -12.70 -10.68
N ALA A 67 -9.81 -12.70 -12.01
CA ALA A 67 -10.37 -13.85 -12.71
C ALA A 67 -9.54 -15.12 -12.48
N LYS A 68 -8.20 -15.01 -12.57
CA LYS A 68 -7.29 -16.13 -12.32
C LYS A 68 -7.39 -16.65 -10.88
N GLU A 69 -7.43 -15.77 -9.89
CA GLU A 69 -7.51 -16.14 -8.48
C GLU A 69 -8.87 -16.76 -8.13
N VAL A 70 -9.97 -16.21 -8.67
CA VAL A 70 -11.31 -16.82 -8.56
C VAL A 70 -11.33 -18.24 -9.14
N CYS A 71 -10.73 -18.44 -10.32
CA CYS A 71 -10.67 -19.75 -10.95
C CYS A 71 -9.91 -20.79 -10.12
N LYS A 72 -8.81 -20.38 -9.47
CA LYS A 72 -8.06 -21.26 -8.55
C LYS A 72 -8.91 -21.68 -7.36
N VAL A 73 -9.63 -20.74 -6.75
CA VAL A 73 -10.36 -20.99 -5.49
C VAL A 73 -11.58 -21.85 -5.70
N LEU A 74 -12.38 -21.57 -6.71
CA LEU A 74 -13.67 -22.25 -6.87
C LEU A 74 -13.56 -23.57 -7.64
N ASN A 75 -12.35 -23.99 -8.03
CA ASN A 75 -12.01 -25.26 -8.68
C ASN A 75 -13.07 -25.74 -9.70
N LYS A 76 -13.48 -24.86 -10.61
CA LYS A 76 -14.37 -25.17 -11.72
C LYS A 76 -13.66 -24.82 -13.02
N SER A 77 -13.23 -25.84 -13.75
CA SER A 77 -12.62 -25.75 -15.08
C SER A 77 -13.55 -25.12 -16.13
N HIS A 78 -14.84 -24.95 -15.83
CA HIS A 78 -15.78 -24.22 -16.67
C HIS A 78 -16.69 -23.34 -15.79
N PHE A 79 -16.39 -22.04 -15.71
CA PHE A 79 -17.36 -20.99 -15.36
C PHE A 79 -18.34 -20.74 -16.52
N SER A 80 -18.68 -21.80 -17.25
CA SER A 80 -19.81 -21.80 -18.16
C SER A 80 -21.02 -21.37 -17.35
N ARG A 81 -21.70 -20.33 -17.82
CA ARG A 81 -23.06 -19.89 -17.47
C ARG A 81 -23.81 -21.00 -16.70
N GLU A 82 -24.38 -20.69 -15.54
CA GLU A 82 -25.40 -21.54 -14.90
C GLU A 82 -26.79 -21.01 -15.32
N PRO A 83 -27.30 -21.37 -16.52
CA PRO A 83 -28.55 -20.81 -17.04
C PRO A 83 -29.76 -21.12 -16.14
N ALA A 84 -29.68 -22.20 -15.34
CA ALA A 84 -30.72 -22.62 -14.41
C ALA A 84 -30.69 -21.91 -13.04
N SER A 85 -29.68 -21.07 -12.74
CA SER A 85 -29.64 -20.37 -11.46
C SER A 85 -30.76 -19.33 -11.35
N SER A 86 -31.40 -19.21 -10.18
CA SER A 86 -32.36 -18.14 -9.89
C SER A 86 -31.66 -16.78 -9.72
N CYS A 87 -30.36 -16.77 -9.44
CA CYS A 87 -29.58 -15.55 -9.32
C CYS A 87 -29.11 -15.05 -10.69
N TYR A 88 -29.54 -13.86 -11.10
CA TYR A 88 -29.12 -13.25 -12.37
C TYR A 88 -27.61 -13.07 -12.48
N LEU A 89 -26.89 -12.82 -11.38
CA LEU A 89 -25.43 -12.71 -11.39
C LEU A 89 -24.77 -14.05 -11.77
N HIS A 90 -25.28 -15.19 -11.31
CA HIS A 90 -24.73 -16.50 -11.67
C HIS A 90 -24.87 -16.82 -13.16
N ARG A 91 -25.91 -16.27 -13.80
CA ARG A 91 -26.15 -16.41 -15.24
C ARG A 91 -25.18 -15.57 -16.09
N LEU A 92 -24.46 -14.63 -15.49
CA LEU A 92 -23.46 -13.84 -16.20
C LEU A 92 -22.14 -14.63 -16.29
N PRO A 93 -21.41 -14.54 -17.41
CA PRO A 93 -20.08 -15.11 -17.48
C PRO A 93 -19.12 -14.43 -16.50
N LEU A 94 -18.09 -15.16 -16.04
CA LEU A 94 -17.17 -14.69 -15.00
C LEU A 94 -16.52 -13.34 -15.35
N ASN A 95 -16.10 -13.13 -16.60
CA ASN A 95 -15.50 -11.85 -17.02
C ASN A 95 -16.45 -10.65 -16.81
N VAL A 96 -17.76 -10.84 -17.02
CA VAL A 96 -18.77 -9.80 -16.77
C VAL A 96 -18.92 -9.56 -15.27
N ARG A 97 -18.97 -10.63 -14.46
CA ARG A 97 -19.00 -10.49 -12.99
C ARG A 97 -17.77 -9.77 -12.44
N VAL A 98 -16.57 -10.13 -12.91
CA VAL A 98 -15.30 -9.48 -12.54
C VAL A 98 -15.28 -8.01 -12.97
N ARG A 99 -15.90 -7.64 -14.10
CA ARG A 99 -16.11 -6.24 -14.45
C ARG A 99 -17.03 -5.53 -13.46
N ILE A 100 -18.17 -6.12 -13.10
CA ILE A 100 -19.07 -5.58 -12.07
C ILE A 100 -18.32 -5.36 -10.76
N TYR A 101 -17.52 -6.32 -10.31
CA TYR A 101 -16.69 -6.14 -9.12
C TYR A 101 -15.63 -5.06 -9.29
N GLY A 102 -15.06 -4.88 -10.48
CA GLY A 102 -14.14 -3.78 -10.76
C GLY A 102 -14.82 -2.40 -10.69
N PHE A 103 -16.11 -2.31 -10.99
CA PHE A 103 -16.92 -1.10 -10.76
C PHE A 103 -17.26 -0.90 -9.28
N LEU A 104 -17.63 -1.96 -8.56
CA LEU A 104 -17.94 -1.89 -7.12
C LEU A 104 -16.69 -1.61 -6.27
N PHE A 105 -15.56 -2.15 -6.71
CA PHE A 105 -14.25 -1.97 -6.11
C PHE A 105 -13.33 -1.30 -7.14
N PRO A 106 -13.47 0.03 -7.34
CA PRO A 106 -12.58 0.79 -8.24
C PRO A 106 -11.10 0.49 -7.99
N HIS A 107 -10.34 0.39 -9.07
CA HIS A 107 -8.92 0.00 -9.13
C HIS A 107 -8.12 1.00 -9.96
N ASP A 108 -8.50 2.26 -9.81
CA ASP A 108 -8.08 3.48 -10.51
C ASP A 108 -7.19 4.37 -9.62
N ARG A 109 -6.52 3.79 -8.62
CA ARG A 109 -5.72 4.50 -7.61
C ARG A 109 -6.55 5.44 -6.72
N THR A 110 -7.89 5.33 -6.73
CA THR A 110 -8.75 6.08 -5.81
C THR A 110 -8.37 5.87 -4.35
N VAL A 111 -8.71 6.90 -3.56
CA VAL A 111 -8.48 6.92 -2.13
C VAL A 111 -9.54 6.08 -1.43
N LEU A 112 -9.09 5.13 -0.60
CA LEU A 112 -9.93 4.41 0.35
C LEU A 112 -9.58 4.89 1.76
N GLU A 113 -10.46 5.68 2.36
CA GLU A 113 -10.28 6.17 3.72
C GLU A 113 -10.83 5.19 4.75
N ILE A 114 -10.04 4.90 5.78
CA ILE A 114 -10.40 4.03 6.88
C ILE A 114 -10.44 4.87 8.16
N GLU A 115 -11.66 5.19 8.59
CA GLU A 115 -11.93 6.09 9.72
C GLU A 115 -12.28 5.35 11.02
N LYS A 116 -13.23 4.40 11.00
CA LYS A 116 -13.59 3.60 12.19
C LYS A 116 -14.47 2.44 11.80
N PHE A 117 -14.23 1.26 12.38
CA PHE A 117 -15.18 0.15 12.29
C PHE A 117 -15.96 0.07 13.59
N SER A 118 -17.28 0.26 13.52
CA SER A 118 -18.13 -0.33 14.54
C SER A 118 -17.92 -1.84 14.49
N GLN A 119 -17.66 -2.50 15.63
CA GLN A 119 -17.81 -3.95 15.79
C GLN A 119 -19.27 -4.40 15.64
N LYS A 120 -20.04 -3.78 14.74
CA LYS A 120 -21.27 -4.36 14.29
C LYS A 120 -20.83 -5.62 13.55
N GLU A 121 -21.04 -6.77 14.21
CA GLU A 121 -21.14 -8.04 13.55
C GLU A 121 -21.88 -7.77 12.25
N THR A 122 -21.27 -8.08 11.12
CA THR A 122 -21.86 -7.91 9.80
C THR A 122 -23.07 -8.84 9.68
N THR A 123 -24.16 -8.47 10.35
CA THR A 123 -25.47 -9.14 10.36
C THR A 123 -26.28 -8.74 9.14
N ASN A 124 -25.97 -7.60 8.50
CA ASN A 124 -26.61 -7.15 7.26
C ASN A 124 -25.84 -7.56 6.00
N LEU A 125 -25.50 -8.83 5.92
CA LEU A 125 -24.94 -9.42 4.71
C LEU A 125 -25.80 -10.61 4.28
N ALA A 126 -27.12 -10.38 4.23
CA ALA A 126 -28.07 -11.31 3.64
C ALA A 126 -27.68 -11.72 2.20
N ILE A 127 -26.99 -10.83 1.46
CA ILE A 127 -26.37 -11.11 0.15
C ILE A 127 -25.21 -12.13 0.25
N LEU A 128 -24.44 -12.11 1.34
CA LEU A 128 -23.35 -13.08 1.55
C LEU A 128 -23.83 -14.43 2.07
N SER A 129 -25.01 -14.47 2.71
CA SER A 129 -25.65 -15.71 3.13
C SER A 129 -26.50 -16.36 2.03
N THR A 130 -26.88 -15.64 0.96
CA THR A 130 -27.69 -16.18 -0.15
C THR A 130 -26.88 -16.82 -1.27
N SER A 131 -25.63 -16.39 -1.52
CA SER A 131 -24.77 -17.04 -2.52
C SER A 131 -23.30 -17.09 -2.10
N HIS A 132 -22.83 -18.30 -1.79
CA HIS A 132 -21.43 -18.56 -1.42
C HIS A 132 -20.45 -18.14 -2.52
N GLN A 133 -20.78 -18.42 -3.78
CA GLN A 133 -19.92 -18.13 -4.92
C GLN A 133 -19.75 -16.62 -5.10
N ILE A 134 -20.85 -15.86 -5.11
CA ILE A 134 -20.80 -14.41 -5.26
C ILE A 134 -20.06 -13.75 -4.11
N TYR A 135 -20.23 -14.25 -2.88
CA TYR A 135 -19.43 -13.79 -1.75
C TYR A 135 -17.94 -14.02 -1.99
N HIS A 136 -17.54 -15.24 -2.38
CA HIS A 136 -16.14 -15.57 -2.59
C HIS A 136 -15.53 -14.71 -3.70
N GLU A 137 -16.20 -14.59 -4.84
CA GLU A 137 -15.75 -13.75 -5.96
C GLU A 137 -15.60 -12.28 -5.54
N ALA A 138 -16.60 -11.71 -4.86
CA ALA A 138 -16.54 -10.33 -4.38
C ALA A 138 -15.45 -10.12 -3.32
N SER A 139 -15.26 -11.07 -2.41
CA SER A 139 -14.23 -10.99 -1.36
C SER A 139 -12.82 -11.03 -1.94
N ILE A 140 -12.60 -11.85 -2.97
CA ILE A 140 -11.33 -11.93 -3.72
C ILE A 140 -11.13 -10.61 -4.48
N ALA A 141 -12.14 -10.13 -5.20
CA ALA A 141 -12.06 -8.86 -5.92
C ALA A 141 -11.72 -7.68 -5.00
N LEU A 142 -12.39 -7.57 -3.84
CA LEU A 142 -12.09 -6.56 -2.83
C LEU A 142 -10.64 -6.68 -2.35
N TYR A 143 -10.20 -7.88 -1.96
CA TYR A 143 -8.83 -8.12 -1.48
C TYR A 143 -7.78 -7.69 -2.52
N HIS A 144 -8.00 -8.01 -3.79
CA HIS A 144 -7.08 -7.62 -4.86
C HIS A 144 -7.16 -6.14 -5.25
N SER A 145 -8.30 -5.48 -5.04
CA SER A 145 -8.45 -4.04 -5.33
C SER A 145 -7.50 -3.17 -4.50
N LEU A 146 -7.14 -3.62 -3.28
CA LEU A 146 -6.23 -2.91 -2.37
C LEU A 146 -4.81 -2.76 -2.94
N ALA A 147 -4.43 -3.61 -3.88
CA ALA A 147 -3.15 -3.51 -4.59
C ALA A 147 -3.12 -2.36 -5.62
N TYR A 148 -4.29 -1.80 -5.98
CA TYR A 148 -4.45 -0.74 -6.97
C TYR A 148 -5.04 0.54 -6.36
N ARG A 149 -5.07 0.63 -5.02
CA ARG A 149 -5.66 1.75 -4.29
C ARG A 149 -4.67 2.44 -3.38
N ARG A 150 -5.02 3.68 -3.04
CA ARG A 150 -4.38 4.45 -1.98
C ARG A 150 -5.22 4.33 -0.70
N VAL A 151 -4.78 3.49 0.23
CA VAL A 151 -5.44 3.28 1.52
C VAL A 151 -4.97 4.32 2.52
N VAL A 152 -5.85 5.20 2.97
CA VAL A 152 -5.54 6.25 3.95
C VAL A 152 -6.12 5.86 5.30
N LEU A 153 -5.26 5.66 6.30
CA LEU A 153 -5.71 5.37 7.66
C LEU A 153 -5.86 6.68 8.44
N LYS A 154 -7.11 7.08 8.71
CA LYS A 154 -7.39 8.26 9.54
C LYS A 154 -7.39 7.94 11.04
N GLU A 155 -7.80 6.72 11.38
CA GLU A 155 -7.56 6.12 12.69
C GLU A 155 -6.88 4.75 12.50
N TYR A 156 -5.89 4.45 13.33
CA TYR A 156 -5.17 3.19 13.27
C TYR A 156 -4.94 2.67 14.69
N GLY A 157 -5.10 1.36 14.88
CA GLY A 157 -4.99 0.65 16.16
C GLY A 157 -5.03 -0.86 15.93
N ALA A 158 -5.23 -1.67 16.97
CA ALA A 158 -5.24 -3.13 16.83
C ALA A 158 -6.30 -3.63 15.83
N SER A 159 -7.52 -3.07 15.89
CA SER A 159 -8.62 -3.39 14.96
C SER A 159 -8.26 -3.12 13.50
N THR A 160 -7.63 -1.97 13.22
CA THR A 160 -7.16 -1.61 11.87
C THR A 160 -6.08 -2.57 11.39
N ALA A 161 -5.14 -2.99 12.26
CA ALA A 161 -4.13 -4.00 11.91
C ALA A 161 -4.78 -5.34 11.53
N TYR A 162 -5.76 -5.82 12.31
CA TYR A 162 -6.49 -7.05 11.99
C TYR A 162 -7.26 -6.95 10.67
N LEU A 163 -7.82 -5.78 10.36
CA LEU A 163 -8.52 -5.55 9.11
C LEU A 163 -7.60 -5.58 7.90
N LEU A 164 -6.44 -4.90 7.97
CA LEU A 164 -5.47 -4.90 6.86
C LEU A 164 -4.92 -6.31 6.60
N ARG A 165 -5.03 -7.20 7.57
CA ARG A 165 -4.71 -8.63 7.45
C ARG A 165 -5.87 -9.51 7.05
N ARG A 166 -7.07 -8.94 6.88
CA ARG A 166 -8.26 -9.72 6.57
C ARG A 166 -8.08 -10.37 5.21
N PHE A 167 -8.14 -11.68 5.23
CA PHE A 167 -8.06 -12.52 4.05
C PHE A 167 -9.44 -13.12 3.73
N PRO A 168 -9.79 -13.35 2.46
CA PRO A 168 -10.97 -14.12 2.09
C PRO A 168 -11.01 -15.47 2.84
N ARG A 169 -12.00 -15.66 3.72
CA ARG A 169 -12.16 -16.87 4.52
C ARG A 169 -13.17 -17.83 3.88
N GLU A 170 -12.91 -19.12 4.00
CA GLU A 170 -13.87 -20.17 3.65
C GLU A 170 -15.11 -20.03 4.52
N LEU A 171 -16.29 -20.13 3.90
CA LEU A 171 -17.52 -20.24 4.65
C LEU A 171 -17.67 -21.66 5.20
N ARG A 172 -18.35 -21.81 6.35
CA ARG A 172 -18.60 -23.13 6.95
C ARG A 172 -19.33 -24.08 5.99
N CYS A 173 -20.27 -23.55 5.19
CA CYS A 173 -21.00 -24.31 4.18
C CYS A 173 -20.11 -24.81 3.03
N CYS A 174 -18.97 -24.18 2.73
CA CYS A 174 -18.02 -24.63 1.71
C CYS A 174 -17.28 -25.93 2.10
N ARG A 175 -17.30 -26.29 3.39
CA ARG A 175 -16.67 -27.53 3.88
C ARG A 175 -17.55 -28.76 3.70
N TRP A 176 -18.82 -28.57 3.38
CA TRP A 176 -19.79 -29.65 3.23
C TRP A 176 -19.65 -30.24 1.82
N LYS A 177 -18.80 -31.27 1.70
CA LYS A 177 -18.40 -31.92 0.44
C LYS A 177 -19.57 -32.45 -0.41
N TRP A 178 -20.72 -32.74 0.22
CA TRP A 178 -21.89 -33.32 -0.46
C TRP A 178 -22.56 -32.41 -1.49
N LEU A 179 -22.33 -31.09 -1.45
CA LEU A 179 -22.90 -30.12 -2.40
C LEU A 179 -21.95 -29.75 -3.55
N GLY A 180 -20.83 -30.47 -3.71
CA GLY A 180 -19.89 -30.28 -4.83
C GLY A 180 -19.20 -28.91 -4.88
N SER A 181 -19.35 -28.07 -3.85
CA SER A 181 -18.89 -26.67 -3.83
C SER A 181 -17.73 -26.51 -2.85
N VAL A 182 -16.55 -27.03 -3.21
CA VAL A 182 -15.33 -26.90 -2.41
C VAL A 182 -14.62 -25.61 -2.78
N CYS A 183 -14.48 -24.69 -1.82
CA CYS A 183 -13.68 -23.47 -1.99
C CYS A 183 -12.26 -23.71 -1.47
N CYS A 184 -11.28 -23.60 -2.35
CA CYS A 184 -9.86 -23.81 -2.07
C CYS A 184 -9.16 -22.48 -1.75
N ASN A 185 -9.60 -21.75 -0.72
CA ASN A 185 -9.00 -20.45 -0.38
C ASN A 185 -7.52 -20.56 0.01
N TYR A 186 -7.03 -21.74 0.35
CA TYR A 186 -5.60 -21.99 0.58
C TYR A 186 -4.74 -21.78 -0.69
N LEU A 187 -5.33 -21.79 -1.88
CA LEU A 187 -4.65 -21.55 -3.16
C LEU A 187 -4.52 -20.06 -3.51
N LEU A 188 -5.22 -19.16 -2.80
CA LEU A 188 -5.09 -17.73 -2.98
C LEU A 188 -3.71 -17.24 -2.54
N ASP A 189 -3.19 -16.26 -3.27
CA ASP A 189 -1.99 -15.54 -2.85
C ASP A 189 -2.23 -14.77 -1.54
N LYS A 190 -1.76 -15.35 -0.43
CA LYS A 190 -1.82 -14.76 0.93
C LYS A 190 -0.82 -13.62 1.12
N GLN A 191 0.11 -13.43 0.19
CA GLN A 191 1.17 -12.44 0.31
C GLN A 191 0.97 -11.27 -0.66
N ARG A 192 -0.27 -10.94 -1.03
CA ARG A 192 -0.53 -9.81 -1.92
C ARG A 192 -0.10 -8.49 -1.24
N PRO A 193 0.74 -7.67 -1.87
CA PRO A 193 1.08 -6.36 -1.34
C PRO A 193 -0.05 -5.36 -1.55
N PHE A 194 -0.19 -4.45 -0.60
CA PHE A 194 -0.95 -3.21 -0.77
C PHE A 194 -0.26 -2.31 -1.80
N GLY A 195 -1.03 -1.55 -2.57
CA GLY A 195 -0.50 -0.57 -3.51
C GLY A 195 0.13 0.58 -2.74
N THR A 196 -0.70 1.43 -2.14
CA THR A 196 -0.22 2.52 -1.29
C THR A 196 -0.95 2.55 0.04
N ILE A 197 -0.21 2.68 1.14
CA ILE A 197 -0.76 2.96 2.47
C ILE A 197 -0.28 4.34 2.92
N VAL A 198 -1.19 5.15 3.47
CA VAL A 198 -0.88 6.46 4.06
C VAL A 198 -1.23 6.45 5.54
N LEU A 199 -0.25 6.79 6.37
CA LEU A 199 -0.39 6.93 7.82
C LEU A 199 -0.17 8.39 8.21
N SER A 200 -1.14 8.99 8.89
CA SER A 200 -1.06 10.38 9.35
C SER A 200 -0.71 10.45 10.83
N LEU A 201 0.40 11.10 11.17
CA LEU A 201 0.88 11.31 12.53
C LEU A 201 0.58 12.73 13.03
N GLY A 202 0.24 12.84 14.31
CA GLY A 202 -0.08 14.12 14.95
C GLY A 202 -1.52 14.60 14.70
N ASP A 203 -1.87 15.72 15.33
CA ASP A 203 -3.11 16.46 15.14
C ASP A 203 -2.94 17.90 15.68
N ARG A 204 -3.77 18.85 15.22
CA ARG A 204 -3.79 20.21 15.79
C ARG A 204 -4.21 20.19 17.26
N ASN A 205 -5.19 19.34 17.59
CA ASN A 205 -5.58 19.13 18.96
C ASN A 205 -4.55 18.22 19.65
N HIS A 206 -3.97 18.71 20.75
CA HIS A 206 -2.95 17.98 21.50
C HIS A 206 -3.45 16.62 22.01
N GLU A 207 -4.67 16.54 22.54
CA GLU A 207 -5.25 15.30 23.07
C GLU A 207 -5.43 14.25 21.96
N LEU A 208 -5.93 14.67 20.80
CA LEU A 208 -6.05 13.80 19.63
C LEU A 208 -4.69 13.36 19.11
N ALA A 209 -3.68 14.23 19.15
CA ALA A 209 -2.31 13.87 18.78
C ALA A 209 -1.72 12.82 19.73
N VAL A 210 -1.92 12.95 21.05
CA VAL A 210 -1.55 11.93 22.05
C VAL A 210 -2.25 10.62 21.73
N GLN A 211 -3.57 10.63 21.54
CA GLN A 211 -4.35 9.42 21.23
C GLN A 211 -3.88 8.73 19.95
N ARG A 212 -3.62 9.49 18.88
CA ARG A 212 -3.08 8.97 17.63
C ARG A 212 -1.71 8.35 17.82
N ARG A 213 -0.82 8.95 18.61
CA ARG A 213 0.48 8.37 18.94
C ARG A 213 0.32 7.01 19.65
N TRP A 214 -0.51 6.93 20.69
CA TRP A 214 -0.75 5.65 21.39
C TRP A 214 -1.28 4.59 20.44
N SER A 215 -2.23 4.98 19.59
CA SER A 215 -2.87 4.06 18.66
C SER A 215 -1.90 3.63 17.53
N PHE A 216 -0.94 4.48 17.16
CA PHE A 216 0.18 4.14 16.27
C PHE A 216 1.03 3.03 16.89
N SER A 217 1.46 3.19 18.14
CA SER A 217 2.29 2.20 18.82
C SER A 217 1.56 0.85 18.97
N VAL A 218 0.26 0.87 19.27
CA VAL A 218 -0.57 -0.36 19.31
C VAL A 218 -0.67 -0.99 17.92
N PHE A 219 -0.91 -0.19 16.89
CA PHE A 219 -0.99 -0.66 15.50
C PHE A 219 0.32 -1.33 15.05
N ILE A 220 1.46 -0.66 15.22
CA ILE A 220 2.79 -1.20 14.90
C ILE A 220 3.07 -2.47 15.69
N THR A 221 2.80 -2.48 17.00
CA THR A 221 3.03 -3.65 17.83
C THR A 221 2.17 -4.83 17.37
N THR A 222 0.90 -4.59 17.07
CA THR A 222 -0.01 -5.62 16.55
C THR A 222 0.48 -6.14 15.20
N LEU A 223 0.98 -5.27 14.32
CA LEU A 223 1.60 -5.66 13.07
C LEU A 223 2.91 -6.47 13.28
N ARG A 224 3.69 -6.17 14.31
CA ARG A 224 4.95 -6.89 14.57
C ARG A 224 4.74 -8.30 15.12
N MET A 225 3.67 -8.55 15.87
CA MET A 225 3.43 -9.85 16.54
C MET A 225 3.04 -11.00 15.59
N ASP A 226 2.94 -10.75 14.29
CA ASP A 226 2.55 -11.72 13.27
C ASP A 226 3.34 -11.38 11.98
N LYS A 227 2.85 -11.73 10.79
CA LYS A 227 3.56 -11.46 9.53
C LYS A 227 3.57 -9.97 9.17
N PRO A 228 4.68 -9.46 8.59
CA PRO A 228 4.78 -8.08 8.14
C PRO A 228 3.70 -7.76 7.10
N LEU A 229 3.17 -6.54 7.17
CA LEU A 229 2.26 -6.05 6.13
C LEU A 229 3.07 -5.68 4.89
N ARG A 230 2.82 -6.39 3.78
CA ARG A 230 3.50 -6.13 2.51
C ARG A 230 2.87 -4.92 1.84
N VAL A 231 3.67 -3.90 1.55
CA VAL A 231 3.20 -2.66 0.94
C VAL A 231 4.19 -2.22 -0.13
N HIS A 232 3.70 -1.82 -1.29
CA HIS A 232 4.57 -1.25 -2.31
C HIS A 232 5.02 0.13 -1.86
N ASP A 233 4.08 1.04 -1.63
CA ASP A 233 4.37 2.41 -1.21
C ASP A 233 3.77 2.73 0.17
N LEU A 234 4.62 3.05 1.14
CA LEU A 234 4.21 3.51 2.47
C LEU A 234 4.46 5.02 2.57
N THR A 235 3.42 5.81 2.81
CA THR A 235 3.52 7.25 3.03
C THR A 235 3.26 7.59 4.50
N ILE A 236 4.18 8.30 5.13
CA ILE A 236 4.04 8.85 6.47
C ILE A 236 3.83 10.36 6.37
N VAL A 237 2.70 10.84 6.84
CA VAL A 237 2.35 12.27 6.83
C VAL A 237 2.44 12.80 8.25
N ALA A 238 3.36 13.71 8.53
CA ALA A 238 3.47 14.40 9.81
C ALA A 238 2.65 15.69 9.80
N THR A 239 1.88 15.91 10.86
CA THR A 239 1.10 17.14 11.08
C THR A 239 1.52 17.84 12.37
N ASP A 240 0.74 18.78 12.88
CA ASP A 240 1.01 19.44 14.16
C ASP A 240 1.06 18.41 15.30
N ASN A 241 1.85 18.68 16.35
CA ASN A 241 2.01 17.80 17.51
C ASN A 241 2.41 16.33 17.22
N TRP A 242 2.90 15.98 16.02
CA TRP A 242 3.33 14.60 15.73
C TRP A 242 4.50 14.14 16.62
N LYS A 243 5.35 15.09 17.04
CA LYS A 243 6.48 14.90 17.94
C LYS A 243 6.08 15.29 19.35
N MET A 244 6.33 14.41 20.31
CA MET A 244 5.91 14.56 21.71
C MET A 244 6.99 13.98 22.65
N PRO A 245 6.98 14.28 23.96
CA PRO A 245 7.89 13.64 24.90
C PRO A 245 7.83 12.10 24.80
N GLY A 246 8.97 11.46 24.52
CA GLY A 246 9.05 10.01 24.31
C GLY A 246 8.60 9.52 22.92
N PHE A 247 8.30 10.39 21.95
CA PHE A 247 8.07 10.01 20.56
C PHE A 247 8.63 11.05 19.59
N ALA A 248 9.60 10.62 18.78
CA ALA A 248 10.38 11.48 17.89
C ALA A 248 10.87 10.67 16.67
N GLU A 249 11.69 11.29 15.82
CA GLU A 249 12.26 10.70 14.60
C GLU A 249 12.86 9.30 14.86
N THR A 250 13.62 9.12 15.95
CA THR A 250 14.24 7.84 16.32
C THR A 250 13.21 6.74 16.55
N HIS A 251 12.13 7.04 17.28
CA HIS A 251 11.07 6.09 17.60
C HIS A 251 10.30 5.72 16.33
N LEU A 252 9.97 6.71 15.51
CA LEU A 252 9.30 6.48 14.23
C LEU A 252 10.11 5.54 13.33
N ILE A 253 11.41 5.78 13.17
CA ILE A 253 12.27 4.90 12.34
C ILE A 253 12.41 3.52 12.97
N GLN A 254 12.50 3.41 14.29
CA GLN A 254 12.51 2.11 14.95
C GLN A 254 11.22 1.32 14.66
N ASP A 255 10.06 1.97 14.75
CA ASP A 255 8.76 1.36 14.50
C ASP A 255 8.59 0.93 13.04
N LEU A 256 8.96 1.78 12.07
CA LEU A 256 8.85 1.48 10.64
C LEU A 256 9.76 0.31 10.21
N PHE A 257 10.92 0.16 10.85
CA PHE A 257 11.90 -0.89 10.57
C PHE A 257 11.83 -2.05 11.59
N SER A 258 10.76 -2.13 12.39
CA SER A 258 10.60 -3.15 13.43
C SER A 258 10.16 -4.53 12.92
N GLY A 259 9.94 -4.67 11.61
CA GLY A 259 9.30 -5.85 11.01
C GLY A 259 7.78 -5.75 10.90
N ALA A 260 7.17 -4.62 11.24
CA ALA A 260 5.74 -4.39 11.03
C ALA A 260 5.36 -4.30 9.53
N PHE A 261 6.27 -3.82 8.69
CA PHE A 261 6.07 -3.67 7.25
C PHE A 261 7.17 -4.37 6.45
N GLU A 262 6.80 -4.90 5.29
CA GLU A 262 7.70 -5.26 4.21
C GLU A 262 7.47 -4.29 3.07
N ILE A 263 8.33 -3.26 2.96
CA ILE A 263 8.21 -2.20 1.95
C ILE A 263 8.92 -2.68 0.68
N LEU A 264 8.17 -2.75 -0.42
CA LEU A 264 8.65 -3.29 -1.70
C LEU A 264 9.08 -2.21 -2.69
N GLY A 265 8.54 -1.00 -2.56
CA GLY A 265 8.76 0.13 -3.45
C GLY A 265 9.28 1.35 -2.69
N ARG A 266 8.40 2.24 -2.22
CA ARG A 266 8.83 3.53 -1.66
C ARG A 266 8.34 3.76 -0.23
N LEU A 267 9.20 4.32 0.61
CA LEU A 267 8.83 4.96 1.88
C LEU A 267 8.91 6.48 1.71
N ILE A 268 7.76 7.14 1.79
CA ILE A 268 7.59 8.56 1.49
C ILE A 268 7.25 9.28 2.78
N PHE A 269 8.05 10.26 3.16
CA PHE A 269 7.74 11.13 4.29
C PHE A 269 7.15 12.44 3.76
N LYS A 270 6.10 12.98 4.40
CA LYS A 270 5.47 14.27 4.05
C LYS A 270 5.21 15.09 5.31
N GLY A 271 5.24 16.42 5.20
CA GLY A 271 4.95 17.32 6.34
C GLY A 271 6.03 17.40 7.42
N PHE A 272 7.23 16.85 7.17
CA PHE A 272 8.38 16.97 8.07
C PHE A 272 9.21 18.23 7.78
N THR A 273 9.69 18.90 8.82
CA THR A 273 10.56 20.08 8.71
C THR A 273 11.94 19.72 8.15
N LYS A 274 12.69 20.69 7.65
CA LYS A 274 14.04 20.48 7.10
C LYS A 274 14.97 19.74 8.06
N MET A 275 14.95 20.09 9.34
CA MET A 275 15.80 19.44 10.36
C MET A 275 15.34 18.01 10.67
N GLU A 276 14.03 17.76 10.69
CA GLU A 276 13.47 16.42 10.86
C GLU A 276 13.83 15.53 9.67
N ARG A 277 13.70 16.03 8.43
CA ARG A 277 14.09 15.30 7.21
C ARG A 277 15.56 14.87 7.24
N LYS A 278 16.47 15.79 7.59
CA LYS A 278 17.91 15.48 7.73
C LYS A 278 18.15 14.38 8.78
N ARG A 279 17.45 14.43 9.91
CA ARG A 279 17.55 13.41 10.97
C ARG A 279 17.00 12.05 10.53
N LEU A 280 15.83 12.02 9.90
CA LEU A 280 15.22 10.79 9.38
C LEU A 280 16.16 10.09 8.40
N VAL A 281 16.74 10.82 7.44
CA VAL A 281 17.69 10.26 6.46
C VAL A 281 18.90 9.64 7.17
N ARG A 282 19.50 10.33 8.15
CA ARG A 282 20.62 9.80 8.94
C ARG A 282 20.24 8.52 9.69
N LEU A 283 19.07 8.50 10.34
CA LEU A 283 18.58 7.35 11.09
C LEU A 283 18.29 6.15 10.19
N ILE A 284 17.77 6.38 8.99
CA ILE A 284 17.50 5.34 7.99
C ILE A 284 18.81 4.72 7.50
N PHE A 285 19.81 5.54 7.15
CA PHE A 285 21.13 5.02 6.76
C PHE A 285 21.82 4.27 7.89
N ALA A 286 21.62 4.68 9.14
CA ALA A 286 22.15 3.98 10.31
C ALA A 286 21.57 2.56 10.48
N LYS A 287 20.42 2.23 9.87
CA LYS A 287 19.87 0.86 9.86
C LYS A 287 20.67 -0.11 9.00
N ARG A 288 21.51 0.38 8.07
CA ARG A 288 22.32 -0.44 7.15
C ARG A 288 21.52 -1.52 6.41
N ASP A 289 20.24 -1.27 6.13
CA ASP A 289 19.43 -2.20 5.34
C ASP A 289 19.93 -2.20 3.88
N PRO A 290 20.39 -3.34 3.34
CA PRO A 290 20.99 -3.40 2.01
C PRO A 290 20.01 -3.10 0.86
N ARG A 291 18.70 -3.11 1.13
CA ARG A 291 17.63 -2.80 0.18
C ARG A 291 17.31 -1.32 0.10
N VAL A 292 17.76 -0.54 1.08
CA VAL A 292 17.45 0.89 1.21
C VAL A 292 18.36 1.71 0.30
N GLN A 293 17.74 2.47 -0.59
CA GLN A 293 18.39 3.52 -1.36
C GLN A 293 17.61 4.82 -1.19
N VAL A 294 18.25 5.88 -0.72
CA VAL A 294 17.60 7.19 -0.69
C VAL A 294 17.55 7.71 -2.11
N MET A 295 16.35 7.88 -2.66
CA MET A 295 16.17 8.38 -4.02
C MET A 295 16.41 9.89 -4.01
N ARG A 296 17.31 10.38 -4.88
CA ARG A 296 17.34 11.79 -5.25
C ARG A 296 16.17 12.03 -6.19
N ARG A 297 15.32 13.02 -5.89
CA ARG A 297 14.31 13.45 -6.87
C ARG A 297 15.03 14.28 -7.94
N SER A 298 15.26 13.69 -9.10
CA SER A 298 15.20 14.40 -10.38
C SER A 298 13.72 14.52 -10.75
N ASP A 299 13.31 15.70 -11.20
CA ASP A 299 11.94 16.15 -11.43
C ASP A 299 11.00 15.09 -12.03
N GLU A 300 10.15 14.51 -11.19
CA GLU A 300 8.89 13.94 -11.67
C GLU A 300 7.88 15.07 -11.75
N VAL A 301 7.81 15.65 -12.96
CA VAL A 301 6.63 16.29 -13.49
C VAL A 301 5.50 15.26 -13.45
N GLU A 302 4.60 15.36 -12.47
CA GLU A 302 3.26 14.78 -12.58
C GLU A 302 2.23 15.76 -11.99
N VAL A 303 1.80 16.63 -12.90
CA VAL A 303 0.42 17.06 -13.15
C VAL A 303 -0.47 17.23 -11.90
N GLN A 304 -0.63 18.50 -11.51
CA GLN A 304 -1.88 18.96 -10.91
C GLN A 304 -3.04 18.65 -11.85
N VAL A 305 -4.04 17.91 -11.38
CA VAL A 305 -5.41 18.09 -11.86
C VAL A 305 -6.30 18.33 -10.65
N LEU A 306 -7.04 19.43 -10.76
CA LEU A 306 -8.13 19.88 -9.91
C LEU A 306 -9.17 18.78 -9.66
#